data_AF-A0A2M9EQ24-F1
#
_entry.id   AF-A0A2M9EQ24-F1
#
_cell.length_a   1.000
_cell.length_b   1.000
_cell.length_c   1.000
_cell.angle_alpha   90.00
_cell.angle_beta   90.00
_cell.angle_gamma   90.00
#
_symmetry.space_group_name_H-M   'P 1'
#
loop_
_entity.id
_entity.type
_entity.pdbx_description
1 polymer ?
#
loop_
_entity_poly.entity_id
_entity_poly.type
_entity_poly.pdbx_seq_one_letter_code
_entity_poly.pdbx_strand_id
1 'polypeptide(L)'
;MPVCIIRDNGVEETRLKDGSIMRSQTAGLELGNGFHLPFRVGLGNRPPYEPGEYDIHPQSFALGQYGDLILKRYVDLIPLRHKAAK
;
A
#
# COMPACT_ATOMS: atom_id res chain seq x y z
N MET A 1 1.72 11.78 -8.93
CA MET A 1 2.11 10.59 -8.14
C MET A 1 0.93 9.64 -8.20
N PRO A 2 1.15 8.31 -8.30
CA PRO A 2 0.02 7.37 -8.32
C PRO A 2 -0.73 7.45 -6.98
N VAL A 3 -2.05 7.54 -7.05
CA VAL A 3 -2.89 7.67 -5.85
C VAL A 3 -3.33 6.27 -5.43
N CYS A 4 -3.14 5.94 -4.15
CA CYS A 4 -3.66 4.73 -3.55
C CYS A 4 -5.00 5.04 -2.87
N ILE A 5 -6.04 4.28 -3.18
CA ILE A 5 -7.36 4.45 -2.61
C ILE A 5 -7.67 3.22 -1.75
N ILE A 6 -7.96 3.47 -0.48
CA ILE A 6 -8.54 2.46 0.42
C ILE A 6 -10.05 2.60 0.37
N ARG A 7 -10.74 1.52 -0.02
CA ARG A 7 -12.20 1.49 -0.13
C ARG A 7 -12.89 0.99 1.13
N ASP A 8 -12.26 0.07 1.84
CA ASP A 8 -12.82 -0.59 3.00
C ASP A 8 -11.73 -0.97 4.00
N ASN A 9 -12.11 -1.08 5.27
CA ASN A 9 -11.24 -1.43 6.40
C ASN A 9 -11.08 -2.95 6.57
N GLY A 10 -11.48 -3.73 5.56
CA GLY A 10 -11.35 -5.19 5.54
C GLY A 10 -9.90 -5.63 5.67
N VAL A 11 -9.59 -6.35 6.76
CA VAL A 11 -8.27 -6.94 7.02
C VAL A 11 -8.28 -8.41 6.62
N GLU A 12 -7.38 -8.78 5.73
CA GLU A 12 -7.05 -10.16 5.42
C GLU A 12 -5.94 -10.65 6.35
N GLU A 13 -6.20 -11.69 7.12
CA GLU A 13 -5.20 -12.35 7.96
C GLU A 13 -4.81 -13.69 7.35
N THR A 14 -3.53 -13.84 7.01
CA THR A 14 -2.97 -15.09 6.50
C THR A 14 -2.01 -15.67 7.53
N ARG A 15 -2.25 -16.91 7.96
CA ARG A 15 -1.29 -17.64 8.80
C ARG A 15 -0.17 -18.21 7.93
N LEU A 16 1.06 -17.84 8.26
CA LEU A 16 2.25 -18.37 7.62
C LEU A 16 2.67 -19.70 8.25
N LYS A 17 3.51 -20.46 7.53
CA LYS A 17 3.96 -21.80 7.95
C LYS A 17 4.78 -21.77 9.26
N ASP A 18 5.38 -20.63 9.58
CA ASP A 18 6.13 -20.38 10.81
C ASP A 18 5.23 -20.03 12.00
N GLY A 19 3.90 -20.03 11.83
CA GLY A 19 2.93 -19.68 12.86
C GLY A 19 2.70 -18.17 13.01
N SER A 20 3.40 -17.33 12.25
CA SER A 20 3.17 -15.89 12.26
C SER A 20 1.88 -15.52 11.51
N ILE A 21 1.23 -14.45 11.95
CA ILE A 21 0.02 -13.92 11.30
C ILE A 21 0.43 -12.72 10.46
N MET A 22 0.27 -12.84 9.15
CA MET A 22 0.45 -11.74 8.21
C MET A 22 -0.90 -11.04 8.01
N ARG A 23 -0.96 -9.77 8.41
CA ARG A 23 -2.15 -8.92 8.25
C ARG A 23 -1.95 -8.02 7.03
N SER A 24 -2.92 -8.02 6.12
CA SER A 24 -2.92 -7.19 4.91
C SER A 24 -4.28 -6.58 4.63
N GLN A 25 -4.27 -5.50 3.84
CA GLN A 25 -5.47 -4.80 3.38
C GLN A 25 -5.39 -4.62 1.86
N THR A 26 -6.54 -4.59 1.19
CA THR A 26 -6.61 -4.35 -0.26
C THR A 26 -6.72 -2.85 -0.54
N ALA A 27 -5.79 -2.33 -1.35
CA ALA A 27 -5.80 -0.97 -1.85
C ALA A 27 -5.95 -0.95 -3.36
N GLY A 28 -6.61 0.07 -3.90
CA GLY A 28 -6.67 0.34 -5.33
C GLY A 28 -5.60 1.34 -5.75
N LEU A 29 -4.76 1.00 -6.72
CA LEU A 29 -3.80 1.91 -7.31
C LEU A 29 -4.41 2.61 -8.53
N GLU A 30 -4.48 3.94 -8.51
CA GLU A 30 -4.92 4.76 -9.63
C GLU A 30 -3.72 5.29 -10.42
N LEU A 31 -3.65 4.89 -11.69
CA LEU A 31 -2.56 5.26 -12.62
C LEU A 31 -3.02 6.25 -13.71
N GLY A 32 -4.19 6.88 -13.54
CA GLY A 32 -4.73 7.86 -14.51
C GLY A 32 -5.39 7.25 -15.74
N ASN A 33 -5.60 5.94 -15.76
CA ASN A 33 -6.30 5.19 -16.83
C ASN A 33 -7.79 4.94 -16.51
N GLY A 34 -8.34 5.54 -15.44
CA GLY A 34 -9.73 5.37 -15.01
C GLY A 34 -10.04 4.04 -14.33
N PHE A 35 -9.05 3.16 -14.13
CA PHE A 35 -9.21 1.90 -13.42
C PHE A 35 -8.29 1.84 -12.20
N HIS A 36 -8.79 1.22 -11.12
CA HIS A 36 -8.00 0.98 -9.93
C HIS A 36 -7.46 -0.45 -9.95
N LEU A 37 -6.15 -0.60 -9.92
CA LEU A 37 -5.50 -1.91 -9.85
C LEU A 37 -5.46 -2.36 -8.38
N PRO A 38 -6.12 -3.47 -8.00
CA PRO A 38 -6.08 -3.94 -6.63
C PRO A 38 -4.69 -4.51 -6.30
N PHE A 39 -4.13 -4.10 -5.16
CA PHE A 39 -2.91 -4.66 -4.62
C PHE A 39 -2.98 -4.76 -3.09
N ARG A 40 -2.11 -5.59 -2.51
CA ARG A 40 -2.08 -5.83 -1.06
C ARG A 40 -1.09 -4.89 -0.37
N VAL A 41 -1.56 -4.28 0.70
CA VAL A 41 -0.80 -3.42 1.62
C VAL A 41 -0.54 -4.21 2.90
N GLY A 42 0.68 -4.19 3.40
CA GLY A 42 1.04 -4.90 4.63
C GLY A 42 0.73 -4.05 5.85
N LEU A 43 -0.06 -4.56 6.80
CA LEU A 43 -0.36 -3.84 8.05
C LEU A 43 0.65 -4.17 9.16
N GLY A 44 1.21 -5.38 9.17
CA GLY A 44 2.02 -5.85 10.30
C GLY A 44 1.25 -5.72 11.62
N ASN A 45 1.80 -4.97 12.58
CA ASN A 45 1.15 -4.67 13.86
C ASN A 45 0.32 -3.37 13.88
N ARG A 46 0.18 -2.68 12.74
CA ARG A 46 -0.55 -1.40 12.66
C ARG A 46 -2.06 -1.63 12.61
N PRO A 47 -2.87 -0.64 13.02
CA PRO A 47 -4.29 -0.64 12.68
C PRO A 47 -4.48 -0.58 11.14
N PRO A 48 -5.63 -1.04 10.62
CA PRO A 48 -5.98 -0.88 9.21
C PRO A 48 -6.00 0.59 8.81
N TYR A 49 -5.70 0.87 7.55
CA TYR A 49 -5.86 2.21 7.00
C TYR A 49 -7.35 2.52 6.85
N GLU A 50 -7.74 3.73 7.24
CA GLU A 50 -9.11 4.21 7.05
C GLU A 50 -9.41 4.44 5.55
N PRO A 51 -10.67 4.42 5.12
CA PRO A 51 -11.02 4.66 3.73
C PRO A 51 -10.65 6.08 3.32
N GLY A 52 -10.01 6.22 2.16
CA GLY A 52 -9.52 7.51 1.69
C GLY A 52 -8.37 7.40 0.70
N GLU A 53 -7.79 8.56 0.39
CA GLU A 53 -6.69 8.73 -0.55
C GLU A 53 -5.34 8.80 0.16
N TYR A 54 -4.40 8.01 -0.31
CA TYR A 54 -3.07 7.85 0.23
C TYR A 54 -2.01 7.89 -0.88
N ASP A 55 -0.81 8.28 -0.52
CA ASP A 55 0.39 8.15 -1.34
C ASP A 55 1.26 7.01 -0.80
N ILE A 56 2.16 6.50 -1.63
CA ILE A 56 3.10 5.45 -1.23
C ILE A 56 4.26 6.09 -0.45
N HIS A 57 4.53 5.60 0.76
CA HIS A 57 5.66 6.08 1.54
C HIS A 57 6.99 5.77 0.80
N PRO A 58 7.94 6.72 0.70
CA PRO A 58 9.20 6.50 -0.04
C PRO A 58 10.03 5.29 0.44
N GLN A 59 9.95 4.95 1.72
CA GLN A 59 10.60 3.76 2.30
C GLN A 59 10.07 2.42 1.74
N SER A 60 8.91 2.43 1.10
CA SER A 60 8.32 1.27 0.43
C SER A 60 9.04 0.92 -0.87
N PHE A 61 9.86 1.82 -1.40
CA PHE A 61 10.69 1.53 -2.56
C PHE A 61 12.01 0.89 -2.12
N ALA A 62 12.52 -0.01 -2.95
CA ALA A 62 13.81 -0.66 -2.82
C ALA A 62 14.50 -0.73 -4.18
N LEU A 63 15.81 -0.97 -4.16
CA LEU A 63 16.53 -1.34 -5.37
C LEU A 63 16.43 -2.85 -5.56
N GLY A 64 16.04 -3.25 -6.77
CA GLY A 64 16.12 -4.64 -7.22
C GLY A 64 17.58 -5.06 -7.40
N GLN A 65 17.78 -6.36 -7.64
CA GLN A 65 19.11 -6.95 -7.79
C GLN A 65 19.96 -6.30 -8.90
N TYR A 66 19.31 -5.71 -9.90
CA TYR A 66 19.95 -5.09 -11.06
C TYR A 66 19.90 -3.56 -11.04
N GLY A 67 19.51 -2.95 -9.90
CA GLY A 67 19.42 -1.49 -9.76
C GLY A 67 18.08 -0.88 -10.18
N ASP A 68 17.10 -1.69 -10.57
CA ASP A 68 15.73 -1.23 -10.87
C ASP A 68 15.04 -0.74 -9.59
N LEU A 69 14.17 0.27 -9.71
CA LEU A 69 13.32 0.69 -8.59
C LEU A 69 12.12 -0.27 -8.47
N ILE A 70 12.05 -1.00 -7.36
CA ILE A 70 10.97 -1.95 -7.07
C ILE A 70 10.18 -1.54 -5.82
N LEU A 71 8.91 -1.95 -5.77
CA LEU A 71 8.13 -1.88 -4.54
C LEU A 71 8.45 -3.09 -3.65
N LYS A 72 8.63 -2.84 -2.36
CA LYS A 72 8.72 -3.89 -1.36
C LYS A 72 7.39 -4.65 -1.27
N ARG A 73 7.48 -5.91 -0.83
CA ARG A 73 6.31 -6.76 -0.59
C ARG A 73 5.27 -6.12 0.33
N TYR A 74 5.73 -5.35 1.30
CA TYR A 74 4.89 -4.60 2.23
C TYR A 74 5.04 -3.12 1.93
N VAL A 75 4.02 -2.57 1.30
CA VAL A 75 3.93 -1.14 0.99
C VAL A 75 3.33 -0.43 2.19
N ASP A 76 3.99 0.62 2.63
CA ASP A 76 3.46 1.56 3.62
C ASP A 76 2.80 2.73 2.90
N LEU A 77 1.61 3.10 3.34
CA LEU A 77 0.85 4.23 2.84
C LEU A 77 0.97 5.44 3.78
N ILE A 78 0.98 6.64 3.20
CA ILE A 78 0.88 7.92 3.90
C ILE A 78 -0.36 8.68 3.43
N PRO A 79 -1.08 9.36 4.34
CA PRO A 79 -2.24 10.14 3.92
C PRO A 79 -1.80 11.22 2.95
N LEU A 80 -2.53 11.38 1.84
CA LEU A 80 -2.36 12.51 0.96
C LEU A 80 -2.81 13.77 1.70
N ARG A 81 -1.90 14.39 2.45
CA ARG A 81 -2.05 15.82 2.75
C ARG A 81 -2.02 16.49 1.39
N HIS A 82 -3.16 17.03 0.94
CA HIS A 82 -3.26 17.85 -0.27
C HIS A 82 -1.97 18.64 -0.46
N LYS A 83 -1.11 18.17 -1.35
CA LYS A 83 0.10 18.88 -1.71
C LYS A 83 -0.41 20.06 -2.51
N ALA A 84 -0.60 21.20 -1.85
CA ALA A 84 -0.97 22.43 -2.52
C ALA A 84 0.01 22.61 -3.68
N ALA A 85 -0.52 22.53 -4.91
CA ALA A 85 0.25 22.85 -6.09
C ALA A 85 0.76 24.29 -5.89
N LYS A 86 2.07 24.48 -5.98
CA LYS A 86 2.70 25.79 -5.98
C LYS A 86 3.22 26.06 -7.38
#